data_AF-A0A3B8L655-F1
#
_entry.id   AF-A0A3B8L655-F1
#
_cell.length_a   1.000
_cell.length_b   1.000
_cell.length_c   1.000
_cell.angle_alpha   90.00
_cell.angle_beta   90.00
_cell.angle_gamma   90.00
#
_symmetry.space_group_name_H-M   'P 1'
#
loop_
_entity.id
_entity.type
_entity.pdbx_description
1 polymer ?
#
loop_
_entity_poly.entity_id
_entity_poly.type
_entity_poly.pdbx_seq_one_letter_code
_entity_poly.pdbx_strand_id
1 'polypeptide(L)'
;LFGGTDPRVRAYGSTLDFHLDESEFRSWMGHFAEMGMQAIKIKVGHPDVEWDLGRLATVRDVLGPGVDVMVDANEAWSTKEAISRMKRYDDEGFDIFWIEDPITREDYPGYAMLAAEIGTSRINTGEYLGFHG
;
A
#
# COMPACT_ATOMS: atom_id res chain seq x y z
N LEU A 1 -29.92 11.01 -2.06
CA LEU A 1 -29.08 11.76 -3.02
C LEU A 1 -28.11 10.85 -3.77
N PHE A 2 -27.28 10.06 -3.06
CA PHE A 2 -26.27 9.19 -3.69
C PHE A 2 -26.66 7.71 -3.84
N GLY A 3 -27.94 7.35 -3.64
CA GLY A 3 -28.44 5.98 -3.87
C GLY A 3 -28.09 4.91 -2.82
N GLY A 4 -27.46 5.28 -1.69
CA GLY A 4 -27.02 4.32 -0.68
C GLY A 4 -28.15 3.75 0.22
N THR A 5 -27.98 2.49 0.64
CA THR A 5 -28.90 1.77 1.56
C THR A 5 -28.27 1.37 2.90
N ASP A 6 -26.93 1.35 3.01
CA ASP A 6 -26.20 1.15 4.28
C ASP A 6 -25.33 2.38 4.54
N PRO A 7 -25.44 3.04 5.71
CA PRO A 7 -24.62 4.20 6.05
C PRO A 7 -23.21 3.84 6.53
N ARG A 8 -22.82 2.56 6.59
CA ARG A 8 -21.50 2.12 7.09
C ARG A 8 -20.62 1.58 5.97
N VAL A 9 -19.33 1.87 6.08
CA VAL A 9 -18.29 1.37 5.19
C VAL A 9 -17.07 0.96 6.02
N ARG A 10 -16.27 0.01 5.52
CA ARG A 10 -14.96 -0.29 6.10
C ARG A 10 -14.03 0.90 5.89
N ALA A 11 -13.23 1.21 6.91
CA ALA A 11 -12.19 2.21 6.86
C ALA A 11 -10.82 1.54 7.11
N TYR A 12 -9.75 2.18 6.67
CA TYR A 12 -8.38 1.77 6.94
C TYR A 12 -7.58 2.94 7.52
N GLY A 13 -6.57 2.64 8.34
CA GLY A 13 -5.64 3.64 8.85
C GLY A 13 -4.60 4.04 7.81
N SER A 14 -4.30 5.33 7.66
CA SER A 14 -3.22 5.81 6.79
C SER A 14 -2.67 7.15 7.30
N THR A 15 -1.35 7.35 7.27
CA THR A 15 -0.68 8.48 7.94
C THR A 15 0.24 9.30 7.05
N LEU A 16 0.35 9.01 5.76
CA LEU A 16 1.32 9.67 4.85
C LEU A 16 2.76 9.61 5.43
N ASP A 17 3.13 8.41 5.87
CA ASP A 17 4.21 8.09 6.81
C ASP A 17 5.65 8.15 6.26
N PHE A 18 5.84 8.44 4.97
CA PHE A 18 7.15 8.31 4.32
C PHE A 18 8.26 9.17 4.97
N HIS A 19 7.87 10.29 5.59
CA HIS A 19 8.79 11.25 6.23
C HIS A 19 9.04 10.98 7.72
N LEU A 20 8.27 10.08 8.34
CA LEU A 20 8.35 9.79 9.77
C LEU A 20 9.63 9.00 10.06
N ASP A 21 10.18 9.15 11.25
CA ASP A 21 11.19 8.19 11.72
C ASP A 21 10.55 6.86 12.15
N GLU A 22 11.36 5.92 12.64
CA GLU A 22 10.86 4.61 13.07
C GLU A 22 10.04 4.67 14.37
N SER A 23 10.40 5.55 15.30
CA SER A 23 9.67 5.72 16.55
C SER A 23 8.30 6.34 16.30
N GLU A 24 8.23 7.37 15.47
CA GLU A 24 6.99 8.05 15.10
C GLU A 24 6.05 7.12 14.32
N PHE A 25 6.57 6.39 13.33
CA PHE A 25 5.79 5.42 12.57
C PHE A 25 5.21 4.32 13.46
N ARG A 26 6.04 3.72 14.31
CA ARG A 26 5.61 2.70 15.27
C ARG A 26 4.53 3.22 16.22
N SER A 27 4.67 4.46 16.69
CA SER A 27 3.65 5.12 17.53
C SER A 27 2.30 5.17 16.82
N TRP A 28 2.28 5.60 15.55
CA TRP A 28 1.07 5.62 14.72
C TRP A 28 0.46 4.23 14.49
N MET A 29 1.29 3.20 14.25
CA MET A 29 0.78 1.82 14.14
C MET A 29 0.12 1.37 15.45
N GLY A 30 0.69 1.77 16.60
CA GLY A 30 0.10 1.52 17.91
C GLY A 30 -1.27 2.20 18.08
N HIS A 31 -1.40 3.45 17.62
CA HIS A 31 -2.68 4.16 17.64
C HIS A 31 -3.74 3.45 16.78
N PHE A 32 -3.37 2.93 15.60
CA PHE A 32 -4.29 2.14 14.79
C PHE A 32 -4.69 0.82 15.43
N ALA A 33 -3.76 0.16 16.13
CA ALA A 33 -4.06 -1.05 16.90
C ALA A 33 -5.06 -0.74 18.04
N GLU A 34 -4.85 0.35 18.79
CA GLU A 34 -5.77 0.79 19.86
C GLU A 34 -7.17 1.14 19.33
N MET A 35 -7.24 1.71 18.13
CA MET A 35 -8.52 1.99 17.43
C MET A 35 -9.20 0.73 16.91
N GLY A 36 -8.54 -0.43 16.93
CA GLY A 36 -9.06 -1.69 16.39
C GLY A 36 -9.17 -1.71 14.86
N MET A 37 -8.29 -0.98 14.17
CA MET A 37 -8.26 -0.98 12.70
C MET A 37 -7.96 -2.38 12.16
N GLN A 38 -8.74 -2.82 11.19
CA GLN A 38 -8.57 -4.12 10.53
C GLN A 38 -7.80 -4.02 9.21
N ALA A 39 -7.49 -2.81 8.77
CA ALA A 39 -6.74 -2.54 7.56
C ALA A 39 -5.91 -1.26 7.72
N ILE A 40 -4.72 -1.22 7.13
CA ILE A 40 -3.87 -0.03 7.08
C ILE A 40 -3.21 0.15 5.71
N LYS A 41 -2.85 1.39 5.36
CA LYS A 41 -2.05 1.72 4.18
C LYS A 41 -0.80 2.51 4.57
N ILE A 42 0.38 2.01 4.21
CA ILE A 42 1.67 2.67 4.44
C ILE A 42 2.31 3.13 3.13
N LYS A 43 3.25 4.08 3.21
CA LYS A 43 4.04 4.52 2.06
C LYS A 43 5.25 3.60 1.84
N VAL A 44 5.51 3.29 0.58
CA VAL A 44 6.70 2.58 0.11
C VAL A 44 7.33 3.36 -1.04
N GLY A 45 8.39 2.83 -1.65
CA GLY A 45 9.06 3.47 -2.77
C GLY A 45 10.38 4.11 -2.39
N HIS A 46 10.94 3.73 -1.23
CA HIS A 46 12.26 4.17 -0.85
C HIS A 46 13.33 3.58 -1.80
N PRO A 47 14.39 4.34 -2.16
CA PRO A 47 15.46 3.83 -3.03
C PRO A 47 16.08 2.52 -2.52
N ASP A 48 16.15 2.37 -1.20
CA ASP A 48 16.53 1.12 -0.52
C ASP A 48 15.29 0.30 -0.14
N VAL A 49 15.16 -0.91 -0.68
CA VAL A 49 14.05 -1.85 -0.41
C VAL A 49 14.03 -2.37 1.02
N GLU A 50 15.18 -2.44 1.67
CA GLU A 50 15.26 -2.91 3.06
C GLU A 50 14.57 -1.92 4.02
N TRP A 51 14.49 -0.64 3.63
CA TRP A 51 13.67 0.33 4.36
C TRP A 51 12.18 -0.01 4.30
N ASP A 52 11.65 -0.29 3.09
CA ASP A 52 10.25 -0.68 2.91
C ASP A 52 9.94 -1.97 3.70
N LEU A 53 10.84 -2.97 3.64
CA LEU A 53 10.71 -4.23 4.39
C LEU A 53 10.71 -4.01 5.90
N GLY A 54 11.56 -3.11 6.41
CA GLY A 54 11.57 -2.72 7.82
C GLY A 54 10.23 -2.12 8.27
N ARG A 55 9.62 -1.26 7.45
CA ARG A 55 8.28 -0.70 7.72
C ARG A 55 7.20 -1.78 7.75
N LEU A 56 7.21 -2.68 6.76
CA LEU A 56 6.30 -3.82 6.72
C LEU A 56 6.45 -4.74 7.93
N ALA A 57 7.68 -4.99 8.38
CA ALA A 57 7.96 -5.75 9.59
C ALA A 57 7.39 -5.07 10.83
N THR A 58 7.57 -3.75 10.98
CA THR A 58 7.01 -2.99 12.12
C THR A 58 5.48 -3.01 12.12
N VAL A 59 4.83 -2.93 10.96
CA VAL A 59 3.38 -3.11 10.84
C VAL A 59 2.96 -4.47 11.40
N ARG A 60 3.61 -5.56 10.96
CA ARG A 60 3.27 -6.92 11.37
C ARG A 60 3.55 -7.17 12.85
N ASP A 61 4.61 -6.59 13.39
CA ASP A 61 4.96 -6.65 14.81
C ASP A 61 3.91 -5.96 15.70
N VAL A 62 3.44 -4.77 15.29
CA VAL A 62 2.51 -3.96 16.11
C VAL A 62 1.05 -4.40 15.96
N LEU A 63 0.61 -4.70 14.74
CA LEU A 63 -0.80 -4.96 14.42
C LEU A 63 -1.13 -6.45 14.31
N GLY A 64 -0.11 -7.31 14.19
CA GLY A 64 -0.26 -8.75 14.01
C GLY A 64 -0.62 -9.18 12.58
N PRO A 65 -0.83 -10.50 12.37
CA PRO A 65 -1.02 -11.08 11.04
C PRO A 65 -2.43 -10.92 10.46
N GLY A 66 -3.42 -10.51 11.26
CA GLY A 66 -4.83 -10.47 10.85
C GLY A 66 -5.30 -9.15 10.22
N VAL A 67 -4.40 -8.18 10.06
CA VAL A 67 -4.71 -6.86 9.50
C VAL A 67 -4.35 -6.84 8.01
N ASP A 68 -5.28 -6.36 7.18
CA ASP A 68 -5.02 -6.12 5.76
C ASP A 68 -3.99 -4.98 5.62
N VAL A 69 -2.93 -5.21 4.86
CA VAL A 69 -1.87 -4.20 4.64
C VAL A 69 -1.86 -3.80 3.18
N MET A 70 -2.01 -2.52 2.94
CA MET A 70 -1.89 -1.91 1.63
C MET A 70 -0.62 -1.06 1.59
N VAL A 71 -0.04 -0.94 0.41
CA VAL A 71 1.15 -0.11 0.19
C VAL A 71 0.90 0.86 -0.96
N ASP A 72 1.52 2.02 -0.89
CA ASP A 72 1.33 3.11 -1.85
C ASP A 72 2.69 3.68 -2.22
N ALA A 73 3.07 3.56 -3.49
CA ALA A 73 4.38 3.97 -3.99
C ALA A 73 4.36 5.35 -4.65
N ASN A 74 3.19 6.00 -4.81
CA ASN A 74 3.03 7.32 -5.42
C ASN A 74 3.84 7.54 -6.71
N GLU A 75 3.68 6.65 -7.67
CA GLU A 75 4.32 6.69 -8.99
C GLU A 75 5.85 6.55 -8.96
N ALA A 76 6.45 6.10 -7.85
CA ALA A 76 7.90 6.08 -7.65
C ALA A 76 8.66 5.05 -8.51
N TRP A 77 8.00 4.00 -9.01
CA TRP A 77 8.68 2.90 -9.68
C TRP A 77 8.47 2.87 -11.18
N SER A 78 9.38 2.18 -11.86
CA SER A 78 9.12 1.63 -13.19
C SER A 78 8.34 0.31 -13.09
N THR A 79 7.70 -0.10 -14.17
CA THR A 79 6.95 -1.37 -14.25
C THR A 79 7.77 -2.58 -13.79
N LYS A 80 9.03 -2.69 -14.22
CA LYS A 80 9.91 -3.80 -13.81
C LYS A 80 10.29 -3.74 -12.34
N GLU A 81 10.53 -2.53 -11.82
CA GLU A 81 10.86 -2.33 -10.42
C GLU A 81 9.66 -2.69 -9.53
N ALA A 82 8.45 -2.25 -9.87
CA ALA A 82 7.23 -2.60 -9.15
C ALA A 82 7.03 -4.13 -9.04
N ILE A 83 7.20 -4.87 -10.15
CA ILE A 83 7.13 -6.34 -10.14
C ILE A 83 8.20 -6.93 -9.21
N SER A 84 9.44 -6.42 -9.29
CA SER A 84 10.55 -6.90 -8.46
C SER A 84 10.34 -6.61 -6.97
N ARG A 85 9.79 -5.44 -6.61
CA ARG A 85 9.51 -5.02 -5.24
C ARG A 85 8.39 -5.87 -4.64
N MET A 86 7.29 -6.04 -5.37
CA MET A 86 6.18 -6.88 -4.91
C MET A 86 6.59 -8.34 -4.73
N LYS A 87 7.36 -8.89 -5.68
CA LYS A 87 7.94 -10.23 -5.51
C LYS A 87 8.83 -10.33 -4.26
N ARG A 88 9.64 -9.29 -3.99
CA ARG A 88 10.50 -9.26 -2.79
C ARG A 88 9.66 -9.24 -1.51
N TYR A 89 8.56 -8.48 -1.47
CA TYR A 89 7.65 -8.45 -0.33
C TYR A 89 7.00 -9.82 -0.10
N ASP A 90 6.54 -10.48 -1.17
CA ASP A 90 5.99 -11.84 -1.11
C ASP A 90 7.02 -12.87 -0.62
N ASP A 91 8.25 -12.83 -1.14
CA ASP A 91 9.34 -13.75 -0.76
C ASP A 91 9.72 -13.58 0.73
N GLU A 92 9.53 -12.40 1.30
CA GLU A 92 9.70 -12.10 2.74
C GLU A 92 8.44 -12.40 3.59
N GLY A 93 7.37 -12.90 2.95
CA GLY A 93 6.15 -13.33 3.62
C GLY A 93 5.15 -12.20 3.93
N PHE A 94 5.29 -11.04 3.30
CA PHE A 94 4.34 -9.94 3.45
C PHE A 94 3.18 -10.08 2.47
N ASP A 95 2.02 -10.51 2.96
CA ASP A 95 0.78 -10.51 2.18
C ASP A 95 0.24 -9.07 2.05
N ILE A 96 0.36 -8.52 0.85
CA ILE A 96 -0.08 -7.17 0.52
C ILE A 96 -1.45 -7.21 -0.17
N PHE A 97 -2.44 -6.56 0.44
CA PHE A 97 -3.82 -6.57 -0.02
C PHE A 97 -4.02 -5.80 -1.34
N TRP A 98 -3.38 -4.62 -1.47
CA TRP A 98 -3.17 -3.92 -2.75
C TRP A 98 -1.89 -3.09 -2.74
N ILE A 99 -1.33 -2.88 -3.94
CA ILE A 99 -0.32 -1.87 -4.25
C ILE A 99 -1.02 -0.72 -5.00
N GLU A 100 -0.89 0.50 -4.49
CA GLU A 100 -1.50 1.71 -5.02
C GLU A 100 -0.49 2.58 -5.76
N ASP A 101 -0.91 3.06 -6.94
CA ASP A 101 -0.12 3.90 -7.84
C ASP A 101 1.37 3.49 -7.92
N PRO A 102 1.69 2.22 -8.25
CA PRO A 102 3.06 1.72 -8.28
C PRO A 102 3.93 2.45 -9.31
N ILE A 103 3.34 2.81 -10.43
CA ILE A 103 4.00 3.42 -11.59
C ILE A 103 3.24 4.67 -12.02
N THR A 104 3.88 5.47 -12.86
CA THR A 104 3.27 6.66 -13.48
C THR A 104 1.91 6.34 -14.12
N ARG A 105 0.86 7.11 -13.76
CA ARG A 105 -0.55 6.90 -14.15
C ARG A 105 -0.79 6.79 -15.66
N GLU A 106 0.08 7.40 -16.48
CA GLU A 106 -0.06 7.37 -17.94
C GLU A 106 0.45 6.05 -18.56
N ASP A 107 1.17 5.20 -17.81
CA ASP A 107 1.70 3.92 -18.32
C ASP A 107 0.64 2.79 -18.26
N TYR A 108 -0.43 2.93 -19.04
CA TYR A 108 -1.48 1.90 -19.14
C TYR A 108 -0.94 0.51 -19.55
N PRO A 109 0.00 0.38 -20.53
CA PRO A 109 0.61 -0.91 -20.82
C PRO A 109 1.39 -1.48 -19.63
N GLY A 110 2.06 -0.63 -18.85
CA GLY A 110 2.70 -0.99 -17.59
C GLY A 110 1.69 -1.55 -16.60
N TYR A 111 0.58 -0.87 -16.36
CA TYR A 111 -0.50 -1.35 -15.48
C TYR A 111 -1.07 -2.70 -15.94
N ALA A 112 -1.23 -2.91 -17.24
CA ALA A 112 -1.66 -4.21 -17.79
C ALA A 112 -0.64 -5.32 -17.50
N MET A 113 0.66 -5.01 -17.58
CA MET A 113 1.73 -5.95 -17.21
C MET A 113 1.74 -6.23 -15.70
N LEU A 114 1.59 -5.21 -14.86
CA LEU A 114 1.50 -5.38 -13.41
C LEU A 114 0.35 -6.31 -13.02
N ALA A 115 -0.83 -6.12 -13.61
CA ALA A 115 -1.99 -6.96 -13.36
C ALA A 115 -1.81 -8.42 -13.84
N ALA A 116 -0.95 -8.65 -14.84
CA ALA A 116 -0.64 -10.00 -15.33
C ALA A 116 0.42 -10.72 -14.48
N GLU A 117 1.40 -9.99 -13.94
CA GLU A 117 2.57 -10.55 -13.27
C GLU A 117 2.45 -10.58 -11.73
N ILE A 118 1.74 -9.62 -11.12
CA ILE A 118 1.50 -9.55 -9.68
C ILE A 118 0.19 -10.28 -9.36
N GLY A 119 0.29 -11.58 -9.08
CA GLY A 119 -0.88 -12.44 -8.83
C GLY A 119 -1.34 -12.53 -7.37
N THR A 120 -0.52 -12.08 -6.44
CA THR A 120 -0.73 -12.16 -4.97
C THR A 120 -1.42 -10.92 -4.40
N SER A 121 -1.29 -9.78 -5.07
CA SER A 121 -1.85 -8.49 -4.64
C SER A 121 -2.71 -7.85 -5.72
N ARG A 122 -3.63 -6.97 -5.32
CA ARG A 122 -4.42 -6.15 -6.27
C ARG A 122 -3.61 -4.93 -6.73
N ILE A 123 -3.83 -4.51 -7.96
CA ILE A 123 -3.30 -3.23 -8.48
C ILE A 123 -4.40 -2.17 -8.34
N ASN A 124 -4.11 -1.11 -7.58
CA ASN A 124 -5.01 0.02 -7.36
C ASN A 124 -4.41 1.29 -8.01
N THR A 125 -5.24 2.08 -8.69
CA THR A 125 -4.82 3.36 -9.28
C THR A 125 -6.02 4.29 -9.45
N GLY A 126 -5.75 5.59 -9.58
CA GLY A 126 -6.75 6.57 -10.03
C GLY A 126 -6.67 7.93 -9.38
N GLU A 127 -5.85 8.11 -8.34
CA GLU A 127 -5.78 9.33 -7.52
C GLU A 127 -5.52 10.59 -8.38
N TYR A 128 -4.67 10.45 -9.39
CA TYR A 128 -4.25 11.55 -10.27
C TYR A 128 -4.98 11.58 -11.62
N LEU A 129 -5.97 10.71 -11.84
CA LEU A 129 -6.73 10.69 -13.09
C LEU A 129 -7.76 11.81 -13.11
N GLY A 130 -7.54 12.80 -13.97
CA GLY A 130 -8.52 13.84 -14.27
C GLY A 130 -9.42 13.46 -15.44
N PHE A 131 -10.68 13.91 -15.40
CA PHE A 131 -11.49 13.98 -16.62
C PHE A 131 -11.02 15.19 -17.43
N HIS A 132 -10.51 14.96 -18.63
CA HIS A 132 -10.23 16.01 -19.61
C HIS A 132 -11.16 15.73 -20.80
N GLY A 133 -12.35 16.34 -20.75
CA GLY A 133 -13.35 16.28 -21.82
C GLY A 133 -13.71 17.66 -22.33
#